data_AF-A0AAE9TI22-F1
#
_entry.id   AF-A0AAE9TI22-F1
#
_cell.length_a   1.000
_cell.length_b   1.000
_cell.length_c   1.000
_cell.angle_alpha   90.00
_cell.angle_beta   90.00
_cell.angle_gamma   90.00
#
_symmetry.space_group_name_H-M   'P 1'
#
loop_
_entity.id
_entity.type
_entity.pdbx_description
1 polymer ?
#
loop_
_entity_poly.entity_id
_entity_poly.type
_entity_poly.pdbx_seq_one_letter_code
_entity_poly.pdbx_strand_id
1 'polypeptide(L)' 'MTAQEIYEEDCSQVPLGRTAEVEDVANVVLFLASPLSAYMTGQAINVTGGMTMH' A
#
# COMPACT_ATOMS: atom_id res chain seq x y z
N MET A 1 22.52 -11.82 -3.09
CA MET A 1 21.27 -11.56 -3.80
C MET A 1 21.48 -10.38 -4.72
N THR A 2 21.07 -10.50 -5.98
CA THR A 2 21.06 -9.41 -6.95
C THR A 2 19.86 -8.48 -6.71
N ALA A 3 19.84 -7.29 -7.30
CA ALA A 3 18.70 -6.38 -7.19
C ALA A 3 17.40 -7.00 -7.72
N GLN A 4 17.49 -7.83 -8.76
CA GLN A 4 16.35 -8.54 -9.33
C GLN A 4 15.82 -9.61 -8.36
N GLU A 5 16.71 -10.39 -7.74
CA GLU A 5 16.32 -11.42 -6.76
C GLU A 5 15.61 -10.81 -5.54
N ILE A 6 16.04 -9.62 -5.10
CA ILE A 6 15.39 -8.89 -4.01
C ILE A 6 13.97 -8.43 -4.41
N TYR A 7 13.82 -7.92 -5.63
CA TYR A 7 12.51 -7.48 -6.14
C TYR A 7 11.53 -8.65 -6.29
N GLU A 8 11.99 -9.78 -6.82
CA GLU A 8 11.18 -10.99 -6.98
C GLU A 8 10.76 -11.56 -5.62
N GLU A 9 11.67 -11.57 -4.64
CA GLU A 9 11.34 -11.98 -3.27
C GLU A 9 10.27 -11.07 -2.66
N ASP A 10 10.42 -9.75 -2.74
CA ASP A 10 9.44 -8.78 -2.23
C ASP A 10 8.05 -9.00 -2.89
N CYS A 11 8.01 -9.10 -4.21
CA CYS A 11 6.78 -9.36 -4.96
C CYS A 11 6.12 -10.69 -4.57
N SER A 12 6.90 -11.71 -4.19
CA SER A 12 6.36 -13.01 -3.76
C SER A 12 5.58 -12.93 -2.44
N GLN A 13 5.90 -11.95 -1.59
CA GLN A 13 5.25 -11.74 -0.30
C GLN A 13 4.03 -10.81 -0.39
N VAL A 14 3.94 -10.00 -1.45
CA VAL A 14 2.80 -9.11 -1.71
C VAL A 14 1.70 -9.87 -2.48
N PRO A 15 0.48 -10.03 -1.94
CA PRO A 15 -0.61 -10.69 -2.66
C PRO A 15 -0.98 -10.06 -4.02
N LEU A 16 -0.80 -8.74 -4.19
CA LEU A 16 -0.96 -8.07 -5.48
C LEU A 16 0.20 -8.31 -6.47
N GLY A 17 1.25 -9.04 -6.06
CA GLY A 17 2.34 -9.48 -6.93
C GLY A 17 3.29 -8.39 -7.40
N ARG A 18 3.32 -7.23 -6.73
CA ARG A 18 4.21 -6.12 -7.04
C ARG A 18 4.57 -5.31 -5.79
N THR A 19 5.76 -4.71 -5.78
CA THR A 19 6.11 -3.66 -4.83
C THR A 19 5.16 -2.46 -4.98
N ALA A 20 4.90 -1.78 -3.86
CA ALA A 20 4.11 -0.55 -3.85
C ALA A 20 4.87 0.59 -4.55
N GLU A 21 4.15 1.39 -5.30
CA GLU A 21 4.63 2.65 -5.86
C GLU A 21 4.24 3.81 -4.94
N VAL A 22 4.92 4.95 -5.09
CA VAL A 22 4.64 6.15 -4.28
C VAL A 22 3.18 6.58 -4.43
N GLU A 23 2.62 6.42 -5.62
CA GLU A 23 1.25 6.74 -5.97
C GLU A 23 0.23 5.91 -5.21
N ASP A 24 0.54 4.65 -4.83
CA ASP A 24 -0.39 3.82 -4.07
C ASP A 24 -0.71 4.45 -2.70
N VAL A 25 0.30 5.01 -2.04
CA VAL A 25 0.13 5.72 -0.75
C VAL A 25 -0.46 7.10 -0.98
N ALA A 26 0.07 7.86 -1.95
CA ALA A 26 -0.37 9.22 -2.21
C ALA A 26 -1.87 9.30 -2.57
N ASN A 27 -2.38 8.35 -3.35
CA ASN A 27 -3.79 8.32 -3.74
C ASN A 27 -4.72 8.01 -2.55
N VAL A 28 -4.31 7.13 -1.63
CA VAL A 28 -5.07 6.88 -0.39
C VAL A 28 -5.09 8.14 0.47
N VAL A 29 -3.95 8.80 0.64
CA VAL A 29 -3.87 10.07 1.39
C VAL A 29 -4.73 11.16 0.73
N LEU A 30 -4.72 11.26 -0.60
CA LEU A 30 -5.55 12.20 -1.34
C LEU A 30 -7.05 11.93 -1.08
N PHE A 31 -7.48 10.67 -1.12
CA PHE A 31 -8.84 10.30 -0.75
C PHE A 31 -9.17 10.72 0.68
N LEU A 32 -8.30 10.41 1.64
CA LEU A 32 -8.48 10.73 3.07
C LEU A 32 -8.52 12.24 3.35
N ALA A 33 -7.81 13.05 2.57
CA ALA A 33 -7.81 14.51 2.67
C ALA A 33 -9.00 15.16 1.96
N SER A 34 -9.73 14.40 1.15
CA SER A 34 -10.87 14.92 0.38
C SER A 34 -12.18 14.92 1.19
N PRO A 35 -13.22 15.62 0.72
CA PRO A 35 -14.55 15.52 1.33
C PRO A 35 -15.18 14.12 1.27
N LEU A 36 -14.66 13.20 0.45
CA LEU A 36 -15.21 11.85 0.28
C LEU A 36 -15.08 11.00 1.55
N SER A 37 -14.13 11.33 2.43
CA SER A 37 -13.90 10.65 3.71
C SER A 37 -14.29 11.49 4.92
N ALA A 38 -15.13 12.53 4.76
CA ALA A 38 -15.39 13.53 5.80
C ALA A 38 -15.98 12.98 7.12
N TYR A 39 -16.55 11.77 7.11
CA TYR A 39 -17.09 11.11 8.30
C TYR A 39 -16.19 10.00 8.87
N MET A 40 -14.97 9.87 8.37
CA MET A 40 -14.01 8.87 8.81
C MET A 40 -12.92 9.51 9.67
N THR A 41 -12.69 8.95 10.86
CA THR A 41 -11.62 9.38 11.77
C THR A 41 -11.16 8.23 12.68
N GLY A 42 -9.96 8.35 13.23
CA GLY A 42 -9.38 7.37 14.17
C GLY A 42 -9.03 6.01 13.54
N GLN A 43 -8.93 5.93 12.22
CA GLN A 43 -8.62 4.69 11.50
C GLN A 43 -7.13 4.59 11.18
N ALA A 44 -6.58 3.39 11.27
CA ALA A 44 -5.30 3.02 10.67
C ALA A 44 -5.60 2.24 9.38
N ILE A 45 -5.07 2.69 8.25
CA ILE A 45 -5.31 2.05 6.94
C ILE A 45 -4.01 1.42 6.45
N ASN A 46 -4.04 0.11 6.20
CA ASN A 46 -2.93 -0.61 5.59
C ASN A 46 -2.91 -0.38 4.07
N VAL A 47 -1.82 0.19 3.56
CA VAL A 47 -1.54 0.34 2.13
C VAL A 47 -0.35 -0.54 1.76
N THR A 48 -0.57 -1.85 1.76
CA THR A 48 0.51 -2.86 1.77
C THR A 48 0.41 -3.88 0.64
N GLY A 49 -0.47 -3.66 -0.35
CA GLY A 49 -0.75 -4.66 -1.39
C GLY A 49 -1.24 -6.01 -0.86
N GLY A 50 -1.68 -6.07 0.41
CA GLY A 50 -2.14 -7.27 1.09
C GLY A 50 -1.10 -7.96 1.99
N MET A 51 0.13 -7.46 2.10
CA MET A 51 1.18 -8.08 2.95
C MET A 51 0.81 -8.07 4.44
N THR A 52 -0.03 -7.13 4.87
CA THR A 52 -0.44 -6.99 6.27
C THR A 52 -1.92 -6.66 6.34
N MET A 53 -2.64 -7.40 7.19
CA MET A 53 -4.07 -7.23 7.45
C MET A 53 -4.25 -7.13 8.97
N HIS A 54 -4.70 -5.97 9.45
CA HIS A 54 -5.02 -5.68 10.85
C HIS A 54 -6.42 -5.09 10.92
#